data_AF-A0A7U9SPB8-F1
#
_entry.id   AF-A0A7U9SPB8-F1
#
_cell.length_a   1.000
_cell.length_b   1.000
_cell.length_c   1.000
_cell.angle_alpha   90.00
_cell.angle_beta   90.00
_cell.angle_gamma   90.00
#
_symmetry.space_group_name_H-M   'P 1'
#
loop_
_entity.id
_entity.type
_entity.pdbx_description
1 polymer ?
#
loop_
_entity_poly.entity_id
_entity_poly.type
_entity_poly.pdbx_seq_one_letter_code
_entity_poly.pdbx_strand_id
1 'polypeptide(L)'
;MSRIKGMRKMRPEQTIGYDSKEAVVQNLRDAGCSLDTIRCFMGYFDKGDWKDQLSLLEEHRESILNRVHEEEKQIDCLDYLVYQIKNRKKQAR
;
A
#
# COMPACT_ATOMS: atom_id res chain seq x y z
N MET A 1 29.73 22.42 21.33
CA MET A 1 28.27 22.68 21.39
C MET A 1 27.77 22.89 19.97
N SER A 2 27.41 21.81 19.27
CA SER A 2 26.93 21.91 17.88
C SER A 2 25.46 22.30 17.87
N ARG A 3 25.22 23.52 17.39
CA ARG A 3 23.92 24.16 17.23
C ARG A 3 23.13 23.40 16.15
N ILE A 4 22.14 22.61 16.55
CA ILE A 4 21.21 21.94 15.63
C ILE A 4 20.47 23.04 14.86
N LYS A 5 20.83 23.21 13.59
CA LYS A 5 20.20 24.17 12.67
C LYS A 5 18.84 23.62 12.23
N GLY A 6 17.80 24.40 12.50
CA GLY A 6 16.67 24.55 11.58
C GLY A 6 15.71 23.38 11.44
N MET A 7 14.90 23.12 12.47
CA MET A 7 13.57 22.55 12.23
C MET A 7 12.69 23.63 11.60
N ARG A 8 12.51 23.61 10.28
CA ARG A 8 11.50 24.43 9.59
C ARG A 8 10.14 24.05 10.15
N LYS A 9 9.49 24.97 10.87
CA LYS A 9 8.11 24.81 11.33
C LYS A 9 7.22 24.63 10.10
N MET A 10 6.53 23.49 10.00
CA MET A 10 5.45 23.29 9.04
C MET A 10 4.29 24.23 9.39
N ARG A 11 3.62 24.76 8.36
CA ARG A 11 2.42 25.57 8.52
C ARG A 11 1.24 24.66 8.93
N PRO A 12 0.49 24.99 10.00
CA PRO A 12 -0.62 24.16 10.50
C PRO A 12 -1.71 23.89 9.46
N GLU A 13 -1.91 24.82 8.52
CA GLU A 13 -2.92 24.72 7.47
C GLU A 13 -2.62 23.72 6.33
N GLN A 14 -1.49 22.99 6.35
CA GLN A 14 -1.09 22.06 5.26
C GLN A 14 -1.11 20.57 5.63
N THR A 15 -1.40 20.21 6.88
CA THR A 15 -1.60 18.81 7.26
C THR A 15 -3.03 18.39 6.94
N ILE A 16 -3.19 17.66 5.84
CA ILE A 16 -4.34 16.76 5.63
C ILE A 16 -4.55 16.02 6.95
N GLY A 17 -5.77 16.01 7.50
CA GLY A 17 -6.09 15.73 8.90
C GLY A 17 -5.56 14.41 9.48
N TYR A 18 -4.27 14.37 9.81
CA TYR A 18 -3.62 13.28 10.52
C TYR A 18 -3.36 13.71 11.96
N ASP A 19 -3.80 12.88 12.90
CA ASP A 19 -3.66 13.16 14.34
C ASP A 19 -2.19 13.21 14.78
N SER A 20 -1.29 12.50 14.09
CA SER A 20 0.16 12.48 14.36
C SER A 20 0.98 11.82 13.22
N LYS A 21 2.31 11.98 13.23
CA LYS A 21 3.20 11.24 12.32
C LYS A 21 3.14 9.74 12.56
N GLU A 22 2.97 9.34 13.81
CA GLU A 22 2.82 7.96 14.24
C GLU A 22 1.56 7.35 13.62
N ALA A 23 0.45 8.09 13.60
CA ALA A 23 -0.79 7.67 12.95
C ALA A 23 -0.59 7.49 11.43
N VAL A 24 0.13 8.41 10.77
CA VAL A 24 0.48 8.26 9.34
C VAL A 24 1.27 6.98 9.10
N VAL A 25 2.33 6.74 9.88
CA VAL A 25 3.16 5.54 9.74
C VAL A 25 2.33 4.28 9.98
N GLN A 26 1.43 4.29 10.96
CA GLN A 26 0.56 3.15 11.22
C GLN A 26 -0.41 2.90 10.06
N ASN A 27 -1.05 3.94 9.52
CA ASN A 27 -1.92 3.81 8.34
C ASN A 27 -1.18 3.20 7.14
N LEU A 28 0.07 3.62 6.91
CA LEU A 28 0.89 3.04 5.84
C LEU A 28 1.20 1.56 6.09
N ARG A 29 1.49 1.17 7.33
CA ARG A 29 1.70 -0.24 7.70
C ARG A 29 0.43 -1.06 7.50
N ASP A 30 -0.71 -0.54 7.91
CA ASP A 30 -2.01 -1.20 7.78
C ASP A 30 -2.42 -1.34 6.30
N ALA A 31 -2.00 -0.39 5.45
CA ALA A 31 -2.12 -0.47 4.00
C ALA A 31 -1.10 -1.44 3.35
N GLY A 32 -0.27 -2.12 4.14
CA GLY A 32 0.73 -3.07 3.64
C GLY A 32 1.94 -2.42 2.97
N CYS A 33 2.20 -1.12 3.21
CA CYS A 33 3.40 -0.47 2.68
C CYS A 33 4.66 -1.07 3.32
N SER A 34 5.69 -1.29 2.51
CA SER A 34 6.99 -1.73 2.99
C SER A 34 7.67 -0.65 3.84
N LEU A 35 8.67 -1.03 4.65
CA LEU A 35 9.47 -0.08 5.41
C LEU A 35 10.19 0.94 4.52
N ASP A 36 10.59 0.53 3.30
CA ASP A 36 11.22 1.41 2.33
C ASP A 36 10.23 2.43 1.77
N THR A 37 9.02 1.99 1.42
CA THR A 37 7.91 2.85 0.99
C THR A 37 7.56 3.86 2.08
N ILE A 38 7.44 3.41 3.34
CA ILE A 38 7.17 4.29 4.49
C ILE A 38 8.27 5.32 4.67
N ARG A 39 9.54 4.91 4.60
CA ARG A 39 10.69 5.83 4.71
C ARG A 39 10.67 6.88 3.60
N CYS A 40 10.37 6.46 2.36
CA CYS A 40 10.25 7.37 1.22
C CYS A 40 9.11 8.38 1.42
N PHE A 41 7.93 7.89 1.80
CA PHE A 41 6.75 8.70 2.10
C PHE A 41 7.04 9.76 3.18
N MET A 42 7.66 9.36 4.29
CA MET A 42 8.00 10.28 5.38
C MET A 42 9.07 11.30 4.95
N GLY A 43 9.96 10.94 4.03
CA GLY A 43 10.90 11.88 3.41
C GLY A 43 10.21 12.97 2.59
N TYR A 44 9.14 12.66 1.88
CA TYR A 44 8.29 13.65 1.19
C TYR A 44 7.43 14.44 2.16
N PHE A 45 6.88 13.77 3.19
CA PHE A 45 6.13 14.40 4.28
C PHE A 45 6.94 15.52 4.93
N ASP A 46 8.20 15.27 5.29
CA ASP A 46 9.07 16.25 5.94
C ASP A 46 9.41 17.46 5.04
N LYS A 47 9.33 17.27 3.72
CA LYS A 47 9.52 18.34 2.72
C LYS A 47 8.22 19.08 2.39
N GLY A 48 7.07 18.56 2.81
CA GLY A 48 5.74 19.05 2.43
C GLY A 48 5.37 18.75 0.97
N ASP A 49 5.97 17.71 0.38
CA ASP A 49 5.75 17.33 -1.02
C ASP A 49 4.60 16.33 -1.17
N TRP A 50 3.38 16.84 -1.06
CA TRP A 50 2.17 16.02 -1.10
C TRP A 50 1.93 15.34 -2.44
N LYS A 51 2.49 15.86 -3.54
CA LYS A 51 2.31 15.26 -4.87
C LYS A 51 3.07 13.94 -4.96
N ASP A 52 4.33 13.94 -4.53
CA ASP A 52 5.14 12.72 -4.48
C ASP A 52 4.59 11.72 -3.47
N GLN A 53 4.03 12.19 -2.34
CA GLN A 53 3.31 11.33 -1.40
C GLN A 53 2.14 10.60 -2.06
N LEU A 54 1.30 11.31 -2.84
CA LEU A 54 0.18 10.70 -3.54
C LEU A 54 0.64 9.75 -4.65
N SER A 55 1.64 10.14 -5.44
CA SER A 55 2.19 9.27 -6.50
C SER A 55 2.67 7.94 -5.92
N LEU A 56 3.41 7.98 -4.81
CA LEU A 56 3.91 6.79 -4.14
C LEU A 56 2.78 5.88 -3.64
N LEU A 57 1.66 6.45 -3.18
CA LEU A 57 0.50 5.68 -2.72
C LEU A 57 -0.28 5.06 -3.89
N GLU A 58 -0.42 5.77 -5.01
CA GLU A 58 -1.05 5.22 -6.21
C GLU A 58 -0.24 4.06 -6.80
N GLU A 59 1.08 4.18 -6.85
CA GLU A 59 1.97 3.09 -7.27
C GLU A 59 1.81 1.84 -6.37
N HIS A 60 1.73 2.03 -5.05
CA HIS A 60 1.50 0.94 -4.11
C HIS A 60 0.10 0.31 -4.29
N ARG A 61 -0.92 1.13 -4.52
CA ARG A 61 -2.28 0.68 -4.81
C ARG A 61 -2.34 -0.17 -6.09
N GLU A 62 -1.69 0.27 -7.16
CA GLU A 62 -1.60 -0.50 -8.42
C GLU A 62 -0.89 -1.84 -8.22
N SER A 63 0.18 -1.88 -7.42
CA SER A 63 0.86 -3.14 -7.07
C SER A 63 -0.05 -4.13 -6.37
N ILE A 64 -0.87 -3.66 -5.41
CA ILE A 64 -1.85 -4.49 -4.71
C ILE A 64 -2.89 -5.04 -5.70
N LEU A 65 -3.46 -4.17 -6.55
CA LEU A 65 -4.46 -4.57 -7.54
C LEU A 65 -3.91 -5.62 -8.51
N ASN A 66 -2.68 -5.44 -8.99
CA ASN A 66 -2.04 -6.40 -9.88
C ASN A 66 -1.88 -7.76 -9.20
N ARG A 67 -1.51 -7.80 -7.91
CA ARG A 67 -1.42 -9.05 -7.15
C ARG A 67 -2.80 -9.70 -6.98
N VAL A 68 -3.83 -8.93 -6.65
CA VAL A 68 -5.20 -9.46 -6.54
C VAL A 68 -5.65 -10.09 -7.85
N HIS A 69 -5.45 -9.41 -8.98
CA HIS A 69 -5.81 -9.96 -10.29
C HIS A 69 -5.04 -11.23 -10.66
N GLU A 70 -3.80 -11.36 -10.21
CA GLU A 70 -3.03 -12.59 -10.41
C GLU A 70 -3.55 -13.73 -9.52
N GLU A 71 -3.84 -13.44 -8.24
CA GLU A 71 -4.42 -14.40 -7.31
C GLU A 71 -5.82 -14.86 -7.76
N GLU A 72 -6.65 -13.95 -8.29
CA GLU A 72 -7.96 -14.26 -8.90
C GLU A 72 -7.82 -15.26 -10.06
N LYS A 73 -6.89 -15.04 -10.99
CA LYS A 73 -6.65 -15.98 -12.11
C LYS A 73 -6.21 -17.36 -11.64
N GLN A 74 -5.42 -17.42 -10.57
CA GLN A 74 -4.97 -18.69 -9.99
C GLN A 74 -6.15 -19.46 -9.39
N ILE A 75 -7.06 -18.76 -8.70
CA ILE A 75 -8.30 -19.33 -8.16
C ILE A 75 -9.20 -19.85 -9.28
N ASP A 76 -9.42 -19.07 -10.34
CA ASP A 76 -10.24 -19.47 -11.49
C ASP A 76 -9.73 -20.76 -12.13
N CYS A 77 -8.40 -20.86 -12.31
CA CYS A 77 -7.76 -22.05 -12.85
C CYS A 77 -7.96 -23.27 -11.95
N LEU A 78 -7.85 -23.08 -10.63
CA LEU A 78 -8.05 -24.14 -9.64
C LEU A 78 -9.51 -24.61 -9.62
N ASP A 79 -10.47 -23.68 -9.64
CA ASP A 79 -11.90 -23.97 -9.65
C ASP A 79 -12.31 -24.74 -10.90
N TYR A 80 -11.76 -24.36 -12.06
CA TYR A 80 -11.98 -25.11 -13.30
C TYR A 80 -11.46 -26.54 -13.20
N LEU A 81 -10.27 -26.76 -12.64
CA LEU A 81 -9.72 -28.10 -12.43
C LEU A 81 -10.61 -28.93 -11.50
N VAL A 82 -11.08 -28.35 -10.39
CA VAL A 82 -11.98 -28.99 -9.44
C VAL A 82 -13.31 -29.37 -10.12
N TYR A 83 -13.88 -28.48 -10.93
CA TYR A 83 -15.09 -28.74 -11.70
C TYR A 83 -14.93 -29.92 -12.67
N GLN A 84 -13.82 -29.96 -13.42
CA GLN A 84 -13.51 -31.06 -14.34
C GLN A 84 -13.46 -32.42 -13.63
N ILE A 85 -12.79 -32.47 -12.46
CA ILE A 85 -12.70 -33.70 -11.65
C ILE A 85 -14.09 -34.14 -11.16
N LYS A 86 -14.88 -33.20 -10.63
CA LYS A 86 -16.24 -33.48 -10.12
C LYS A 86 -17.16 -33.99 -11.23
N ASN A 87 -17.08 -33.42 -12.43
CA ASN A 87 -17.91 -33.82 -13.55
C ASN A 87 -17.55 -35.18 -14.13
N ARG A 88 -16.25 -35.51 -14.24
CA ARG A 88 -15.82 -36.85 -14.65
C ARG A 88 -16.34 -37.94 -13.70
N LYS A 89 -16.35 -37.67 -12.39
CA LYS A 89 -16.92 -38.61 -11.40
C LYS A 89 -18.44 -38.78 -11.51
N LYS A 90 -19.18 -37.74 -11.92
CA LYS A 90 -20.64 -37.83 -12.12
C LYS A 90 -21.01 -38.65 -13.34
N GLN A 91 -20.21 -38.61 -14.41
CA GLN A 91 -20.46 -39.38 -15.64
C GLN A 91 -20.08 -40.87 -15.51
N ALA A 92 -19.22 -41.20 -14.53
CA ALA A 92 -18.79 -42.58 -14.25
C ALA A 92 -19.67 -43.30 -13.22
N ARG A 93 -20.76 -42.68 -12.77
CA ARG A 93 -21.77 -43.26 -11.87
C ARG A 93 -23.07 -43.48 -12.63
#